data_AF-A0AA37HWK7-F1
#
_entry.id   AF-A0AA37HWK7-F1
#
_cell.length_a   1.000
_cell.length_b   1.000
_cell.length_c   1.000
_cell.angle_alpha   90.00
_cell.angle_beta   90.00
_cell.angle_gamma   90.00
#
_symmetry.space_group_name_H-M   'P 1'
#
loop_
_entity.id
_entity.type
_entity.pdbx_description
1 polymer ?
#
loop_
_entity_poly.entity_id
_entity_poly.type
_entity_poly.pdbx_seq_one_letter_code
_entity_poly.pdbx_strand_id
1 'polypeptide(L)'
;MMNFIQRNIFIQLRANKFHTNEHMEDMTNYKKQKIANIMKNMEDLPEGEVRLSNPILNKRLNKVMDDERHAIDTSIESLDLLRIIIANIDSIMNHCISIKGIIKLGNYLRTKGDKVDFVKIDTWLSKLHIQRIAQFQGSILIQLFNFEIDEIPFVRRIEKKAEKLTLQSLNMNLQDLQEDWHFKQSSTGFVQNNNKVLRRNLNHSLHYFNYAPIETISHFFLKFAHSLSEIEE
;
A
#
# COMPACT_ATOMS: atom_id res chain seq x y z
N MET A 1 5.81 -16.19 -11.10
CA MET A 1 6.13 -17.32 -10.23
C MET A 1 7.18 -16.86 -9.24
N MET A 2 6.89 -17.04 -7.96
CA MET A 2 7.74 -16.64 -6.84
C MET A 2 9.08 -17.41 -6.84
N ASN A 3 10.20 -16.70 -6.71
CA ASN A 3 11.53 -17.32 -6.64
C ASN A 3 11.83 -17.86 -5.23
N PHE A 4 12.93 -18.61 -5.09
CA PHE A 4 13.34 -19.24 -3.82
C PHE A 4 13.46 -18.24 -2.65
N ILE A 5 14.07 -17.08 -2.87
CA ILE A 5 14.27 -16.06 -1.83
C ILE A 5 12.92 -15.48 -1.40
N GLN A 6 12.10 -15.11 -2.38
CA GLN A 6 10.76 -14.56 -2.14
C GLN A 6 9.87 -15.54 -1.39
N ARG A 7 9.89 -16.83 -1.77
CA ARG A 7 9.10 -17.88 -1.11
C ARG A 7 9.48 -18.02 0.35
N ASN A 8 10.78 -18.06 0.65
CA ASN A 8 11.26 -18.15 2.03
C ASN A 8 10.94 -16.90 2.85
N ILE A 9 10.96 -15.71 2.25
CA ILE A 9 10.49 -14.48 2.90
C ILE A 9 9.03 -14.63 3.35
N PHE A 10 8.12 -15.06 2.47
CA PHE A 10 6.71 -15.19 2.85
C PHE A 10 6.44 -16.34 3.81
N ILE A 11 7.18 -17.46 3.72
CA ILE A 11 7.15 -18.52 4.75
C ILE A 11 7.50 -17.93 6.11
N GLN A 12 8.61 -17.20 6.21
CA GLN A 12 9.06 -16.60 7.46
C GLN A 12 8.06 -15.55 7.98
N LEU A 13 7.49 -14.73 7.10
CA LEU A 13 6.47 -13.74 7.49
C LEU A 13 5.20 -14.41 7.99
N ARG A 14 4.70 -15.46 7.32
CA ARG A 14 3.52 -16.23 7.76
C ARG A 14 3.76 -16.91 9.10
N ALA A 15 4.92 -17.54 9.28
CA ALA A 15 5.28 -18.17 10.56
C ALA A 15 5.33 -17.14 11.70
N ASN A 16 6.01 -16.01 11.48
CA ASN A 16 6.25 -15.03 12.53
C ASN A 16 5.06 -14.12 12.85
N LYS A 17 4.22 -13.80 11.85
CA LYS A 17 3.15 -12.79 12.00
C LYS A 17 1.75 -13.40 12.08
N PHE A 18 1.58 -14.62 11.57
CA PHE A 18 0.30 -15.33 11.55
C PHE A 18 0.37 -16.72 12.20
N HIS A 19 1.46 -17.01 12.93
CA HIS A 19 1.63 -18.22 13.75
C HIS A 19 1.41 -19.54 12.99
N THR A 20 1.81 -19.58 11.72
CA THR A 20 1.80 -20.82 10.92
C THR A 20 2.98 -21.73 11.29
N ASN A 21 2.81 -23.05 11.11
CA ASN A 21 3.86 -24.06 11.38
C ASN A 21 4.84 -24.21 10.20
N GLU A 22 4.99 -23.18 9.38
CA GLU A 22 5.87 -23.23 8.21
C GLU A 22 7.32 -22.95 8.60
N HIS A 23 8.24 -23.68 7.96
CA HIS A 23 9.68 -23.50 8.18
C HIS A 23 10.35 -23.15 6.85
N MET A 24 11.31 -22.23 6.92
CA MET A 24 12.12 -21.88 5.74
C MET A 24 12.82 -23.12 5.20
N GLU A 25 12.87 -23.24 3.88
CA GLU A 25 13.67 -24.23 3.18
C GLU A 25 15.15 -24.03 3.50
N ASP A 26 15.88 -25.14 3.61
CA ASP A 26 17.32 -25.10 3.86
C ASP A 26 18.07 -24.31 2.79
N MET A 27 19.00 -23.46 3.23
CA MET A 27 19.72 -22.56 2.34
C MET A 27 21.08 -22.16 2.88
N THR A 28 21.94 -21.70 1.97
CA THR A 28 23.27 -21.19 2.30
C THR A 28 23.20 -19.93 3.17
N ASN A 29 24.25 -19.68 3.96
CA ASN A 29 24.35 -18.48 4.81
C ASN A 29 24.21 -17.18 4.01
N TYR A 30 24.74 -17.15 2.78
CA TYR A 30 24.57 -16.02 1.85
C TYR A 30 23.08 -15.72 1.57
N LYS A 31 22.28 -16.75 1.29
CA LYS A 31 20.84 -16.58 1.03
C LYS A 31 20.09 -16.13 2.29
N LYS A 32 20.46 -16.64 3.48
CA LYS A 32 19.91 -16.19 4.77
C LYS A 32 20.18 -14.70 5.02
N GLN A 33 21.42 -14.26 4.79
CA GLN A 33 21.80 -12.85 4.90
C GLN A 33 21.02 -11.97 3.92
N LYS A 34 20.84 -12.44 2.68
CA LYS A 34 20.04 -11.71 1.68
C LYS A 34 18.57 -11.55 2.12
N ILE A 35 17.95 -12.60 2.66
CA ILE A 35 16.60 -12.53 3.22
C ILE A 35 16.54 -11.54 4.38
N ALA A 36 17.48 -11.62 5.33
CA ALA A 36 17.53 -10.70 6.47
C ALA A 36 17.63 -9.23 6.04
N ASN A 37 18.46 -8.93 5.02
CA ASN A 37 18.58 -7.57 4.48
C ASN A 37 17.27 -7.10 3.84
N ILE A 38 16.58 -7.94 3.08
CA ILE A 38 15.27 -7.60 2.49
C ILE A 38 14.23 -7.37 3.61
N MET A 39 14.22 -8.22 4.64
CA MET A 39 13.33 -8.06 5.80
C MET A 39 13.55 -6.76 6.54
N LYS A 40 14.82 -6.40 6.79
CA LYS A 40 15.17 -5.13 7.42
C LYS A 40 14.68 -3.95 6.57
N ASN A 41 14.96 -3.96 5.27
CA ASN A 41 14.49 -2.90 4.36
C ASN A 41 12.96 -2.75 4.39
N MET A 42 12.21 -3.86 4.50
CA MET A 42 10.75 -3.81 4.61
C MET A 42 10.26 -3.20 5.93
N GLU A 43 10.99 -3.40 7.03
CA GLU A 43 10.66 -2.84 8.34
C GLU A 43 10.97 -1.33 8.42
N ASP A 44 12.01 -0.90 7.72
CA ASP A 44 12.44 0.51 7.66
C ASP A 44 11.52 1.39 6.79
N LEU A 45 10.61 0.79 6.01
CA LEU A 45 9.67 1.53 5.18
C LEU A 45 8.64 2.30 6.02
N PRO A 46 8.39 3.59 5.72
CA PRO A 46 7.36 4.35 6.42
C PRO A 46 5.97 3.77 6.16
N GLU A 47 5.13 3.80 7.20
CA GLU A 47 3.69 3.57 7.03
C GLU A 47 3.07 4.80 6.34
N GLY A 48 2.06 4.56 5.51
CA GLY A 48 1.33 5.66 4.89
C GLY A 48 0.43 6.38 5.88
N GLU A 49 0.07 7.61 5.53
CA GLU A 49 -0.84 8.43 6.31
C GLU A 49 -2.30 8.08 6.03
N VAL A 50 -3.19 8.36 6.99
CA VAL A 50 -4.64 8.20 6.80
C VAL A 50 -5.17 9.42 6.02
N ARG A 51 -4.84 9.48 4.73
CA ARG A 51 -5.30 10.54 3.82
C ARG A 51 -5.42 10.03 2.40
N LEU A 52 -6.22 10.73 1.60
CA LEU A 52 -6.28 10.55 0.15
C LEU A 52 -5.63 11.74 -0.54
N SER A 53 -4.98 11.50 -1.67
CA SER A 53 -4.33 12.53 -2.48
C SER A 53 -5.35 13.43 -3.18
N ASN A 54 -6.54 12.91 -3.53
CA ASN A 54 -7.59 13.74 -4.11
C ASN A 54 -8.29 14.57 -3.03
N PRO A 55 -8.33 15.92 -3.14
CA PRO A 55 -8.93 16.77 -2.10
C PRO A 55 -10.43 16.50 -1.86
N ILE A 56 -11.19 16.17 -2.91
CA ILE A 56 -12.63 15.89 -2.81
C ILE A 56 -12.85 14.57 -2.08
N LEU A 57 -12.11 13.52 -2.47
CA LEU A 57 -12.20 12.22 -1.79
C LEU A 57 -11.69 12.30 -0.36
N ASN A 58 -10.63 13.08 -0.10
CA ASN A 58 -10.12 13.31 1.25
C ASN A 58 -11.15 14.04 2.14
N LYS A 59 -11.85 15.05 1.59
CA LYS A 59 -12.98 15.68 2.30
C LYS A 59 -14.12 14.70 2.58
N ARG A 60 -14.42 13.82 1.63
CA ARG A 60 -15.41 12.74 1.82
C ARG A 60 -14.97 11.74 2.89
N LEU A 61 -13.69 11.40 2.93
CA LEU A 61 -13.10 10.53 3.96
C LEU A 61 -13.26 11.15 5.34
N ASN A 62 -12.86 12.42 5.50
CA ASN A 62 -13.02 13.13 6.76
C ASN A 62 -14.48 13.17 7.20
N LYS A 63 -15.40 13.39 6.25
CA LYS A 63 -16.83 13.35 6.53
C LYS A 63 -17.30 11.95 6.97
N VAL A 64 -16.85 10.88 6.32
CA VAL A 64 -17.17 9.50 6.73
C VAL A 64 -16.69 9.24 8.16
N MET A 65 -15.46 9.64 8.48
CA MET A 65 -14.88 9.44 9.81
C MET A 65 -15.59 10.27 10.89
N ASP A 66 -15.98 11.50 10.56
CA ASP A 66 -16.69 12.39 11.48
C ASP A 66 -18.14 11.94 11.71
N ASP A 67 -18.87 11.65 10.62
CA ASP A 67 -20.26 11.19 10.70
C ASP A 67 -20.35 9.88 11.53
N GLU A 68 -19.44 8.93 11.32
CA GLU A 68 -19.47 7.64 12.03
C GLU A 68 -19.10 7.77 13.52
N ARG A 69 -18.24 8.72 13.91
CA ARG A 69 -17.91 8.98 15.33
C ARG A 69 -19.10 9.51 16.14
N HIS A 70 -20.09 10.09 15.46
CA HIS A 70 -21.28 10.65 16.07
C HIS A 70 -22.53 9.78 15.82
N ALA A 71 -22.36 8.62 15.17
CA ALA A 71 -23.46 7.70 14.91
C ALA A 71 -23.88 6.96 16.18
N ILE A 72 -25.19 6.71 16.35
CA ILE A 72 -25.70 5.94 17.49
C ILE A 72 -25.17 4.49 17.45
N ASP A 73 -25.03 3.96 16.24
CA ASP A 73 -24.49 2.64 15.90
C ASP A 73 -23.01 2.72 15.46
N THR A 74 -22.21 3.55 16.15
CA THR A 74 -20.78 3.71 15.85
C THR A 74 -20.05 2.36 15.81
N SER A 75 -19.35 2.08 14.70
CA SER A 75 -18.45 0.93 14.56
C SER A 75 -17.00 1.41 14.48
N ILE A 76 -16.35 1.47 15.65
CA ILE A 76 -14.94 1.86 15.77
C ILE A 76 -14.06 0.87 14.99
N GLU A 77 -14.39 -0.42 15.05
CA GLU A 77 -13.63 -1.45 14.34
C GLU A 77 -13.67 -1.29 12.82
N SER A 78 -14.82 -0.88 12.28
CA SER A 78 -14.94 -0.57 10.86
C SER A 78 -14.13 0.67 10.49
N LEU A 79 -14.15 1.71 11.31
CA LEU A 79 -13.33 2.90 11.08
C LEU A 79 -11.84 2.57 11.09
N ASP A 80 -11.38 1.79 12.06
CA ASP A 80 -9.97 1.42 12.15
C ASP A 80 -9.54 0.55 10.96
N LEU A 81 -10.39 -0.38 10.49
CA LEU A 81 -10.13 -1.13 9.26
C LEU A 81 -10.02 -0.20 8.04
N LEU A 82 -10.96 0.75 7.89
CA LEU A 82 -10.92 1.74 6.81
C LEU A 82 -9.62 2.56 6.85
N ARG A 83 -9.19 2.99 8.05
CA ARG A 83 -7.95 3.74 8.24
C ARG A 83 -6.71 2.94 7.84
N ILE A 84 -6.66 1.64 8.14
CA ILE A 84 -5.56 0.77 7.71
C ILE A 84 -5.53 0.63 6.19
N ILE A 85 -6.69 0.43 5.55
CA ILE A 85 -6.78 0.35 4.08
C ILE A 85 -6.27 1.64 3.43
N ILE A 86 -6.64 2.80 3.98
CA ILE A 86 -6.23 4.11 3.44
C ILE A 86 -4.74 4.37 3.65
N ALA A 87 -4.20 4.06 4.83
CA ALA A 87 -2.76 4.14 5.08
C ALA A 87 -1.97 3.26 4.09
N ASN A 88 -2.48 2.08 3.75
CA ASN A 88 -1.88 1.22 2.73
C ASN A 88 -1.98 1.85 1.32
N ILE A 89 -3.09 2.53 0.99
CA ILE A 89 -3.23 3.26 -0.28
C ILE A 89 -2.21 4.39 -0.35
N ASP A 90 -2.08 5.21 0.69
CA ASP A 90 -1.11 6.30 0.74
C ASP A 90 0.33 5.78 0.59
N SER A 91 0.67 4.67 1.26
CA SER A 91 1.98 4.01 1.09
C SER A 91 2.21 3.54 -0.35
N ILE A 92 1.20 2.90 -0.96
CA ILE A 92 1.21 2.46 -2.37
C ILE A 92 1.36 3.65 -3.32
N MET A 93 0.80 4.81 -3.03
CA MET A 93 0.91 5.98 -3.91
C MET A 93 2.29 6.65 -3.79
N ASN A 94 2.75 6.86 -2.56
CA ASN A 94 3.98 7.60 -2.29
C ASN A 94 5.25 6.80 -2.56
N HIS A 95 5.25 5.51 -2.24
CA HIS A 95 6.46 4.68 -2.22
C HIS A 95 6.28 3.37 -2.99
N CYS A 96 5.71 2.36 -2.35
CA CYS A 96 5.48 1.01 -2.86
C CYS A 96 4.49 0.27 -1.95
N ILE A 97 4.23 -1.02 -2.21
CA ILE A 97 3.42 -1.84 -1.31
C ILE A 97 4.20 -2.08 -0.01
N SER A 98 3.74 -1.48 1.09
CA SER A 98 4.26 -1.76 2.43
C SER A 98 3.82 -3.14 2.92
N ILE A 99 4.76 -4.09 2.98
CA ILE A 99 4.51 -5.42 3.53
C ILE A 99 4.08 -5.35 5.00
N LYS A 100 4.69 -4.42 5.76
CA LYS A 100 4.28 -4.12 7.14
C LYS A 100 2.80 -3.68 7.22
N GLY A 101 2.38 -2.80 6.31
CA GLY A 101 0.99 -2.35 6.21
C GLY A 101 0.00 -3.45 5.81
N ILE A 102 0.39 -4.33 4.88
CA ILE A 102 -0.42 -5.51 4.52
C ILE A 102 -0.53 -6.48 5.71
N ILE A 103 0.55 -6.74 6.44
CA ILE A 103 0.52 -7.57 7.65
C ILE A 103 -0.40 -6.94 8.71
N LYS A 104 -0.34 -5.61 8.89
CA LYS A 104 -1.22 -4.88 9.81
C LYS A 104 -2.69 -5.07 9.43
N LEU A 105 -3.02 -4.97 8.14
CA LEU A 105 -4.37 -5.25 7.63
C LEU A 105 -4.81 -6.69 7.93
N GLY A 106 -3.97 -7.67 7.61
CA GLY A 106 -4.28 -9.08 7.88
C GLY A 106 -4.48 -9.38 9.37
N ASN A 107 -3.58 -8.89 10.22
CA ASN A 107 -3.71 -9.05 11.67
C ASN A 107 -4.98 -8.42 12.21
N TYR A 108 -5.36 -7.26 11.69
CA TYR A 108 -6.60 -6.61 12.08
C TYR A 108 -7.82 -7.45 11.72
N LEU A 109 -7.89 -7.95 10.47
CA LEU A 109 -8.98 -8.81 10.01
C LEU A 109 -9.10 -10.08 10.86
N ARG A 110 -8.00 -10.76 11.17
CA ARG A 110 -8.02 -11.99 11.99
C ARG A 110 -8.35 -11.78 13.47
N THR A 111 -8.13 -10.59 14.00
CA THR A 111 -8.32 -10.32 15.43
C THR A 111 -9.58 -9.52 15.75
N LYS A 112 -10.09 -8.75 14.79
CA LYS A 112 -11.24 -7.84 14.96
C LYS A 112 -12.26 -7.94 13.84
N GLY A 113 -12.05 -8.77 12.81
CA GLY A 113 -12.94 -8.87 11.66
C GLY A 113 -14.35 -9.30 12.02
N ASP A 114 -14.53 -10.08 13.08
CA ASP A 114 -15.84 -10.47 13.64
C ASP A 114 -16.68 -9.29 14.15
N LYS A 115 -16.03 -8.16 14.44
CA LYS A 115 -16.65 -6.91 14.94
C LYS A 115 -16.80 -5.84 13.86
N VAL A 116 -16.27 -6.10 12.67
CA VAL A 116 -16.33 -5.15 11.56
C VAL A 116 -17.70 -5.27 10.89
N ASP A 117 -18.36 -4.12 10.70
CA ASP A 117 -19.51 -3.99 9.83
C ASP A 117 -19.01 -3.85 8.38
N PHE A 118 -18.91 -4.98 7.68
CA PHE A 118 -18.45 -5.01 6.30
C PHE A 118 -19.42 -4.35 5.31
N VAL A 119 -20.71 -4.15 5.68
CA VAL A 119 -21.67 -3.40 4.85
C VAL A 119 -21.31 -1.92 4.87
N LYS A 120 -20.92 -1.37 6.03
CA LYS A 120 -20.36 -0.02 6.14
C LYS A 120 -19.05 0.11 5.35
N ILE A 121 -18.13 -0.85 5.49
CA ILE A 121 -16.87 -0.86 4.73
C ILE A 121 -17.13 -0.78 3.22
N ASP A 122 -17.96 -1.67 2.67
CA ASP A 122 -18.29 -1.68 1.24
C ASP A 122 -18.89 -0.35 0.78
N THR A 123 -19.76 0.24 1.59
CA THR A 123 -20.37 1.55 1.34
C THR A 123 -19.32 2.66 1.30
N TRP A 124 -18.41 2.71 2.27
CA TRP A 124 -17.37 3.75 2.36
C TRP A 124 -16.34 3.62 1.25
N LEU A 125 -15.82 2.41 1.00
CA LEU A 125 -14.92 2.16 -0.11
C LEU A 125 -15.54 2.60 -1.43
N SER A 126 -16.86 2.43 -1.57
CA SER A 126 -17.61 2.88 -2.75
C SER A 126 -17.73 4.38 -2.88
N LYS A 127 -18.11 5.06 -1.80
CA LYS A 127 -18.19 6.53 -1.75
C LYS A 127 -16.85 7.22 -2.04
N LEU A 128 -15.75 6.55 -1.69
CA LEU A 128 -14.37 7.01 -1.86
C LEU A 128 -13.74 6.55 -3.18
N HIS A 129 -14.41 5.74 -4.00
CA HIS A 129 -13.88 5.20 -5.26
C HIS A 129 -12.56 4.41 -5.11
N ILE A 130 -12.42 3.65 -4.01
CA ILE A 130 -11.21 2.88 -3.68
C ILE A 130 -11.49 1.38 -3.47
N GLN A 131 -12.68 0.88 -3.84
CA GLN A 131 -13.03 -0.54 -3.65
C GLN A 131 -12.02 -1.47 -4.31
N ARG A 132 -11.60 -1.14 -5.54
CA ARG A 132 -10.74 -2.04 -6.32
C ARG A 132 -9.30 -2.06 -5.80
N ILE A 133 -8.79 -0.95 -5.28
CA ILE A 133 -7.47 -0.94 -4.62
C ILE A 133 -7.51 -1.57 -3.22
N ALA A 134 -8.63 -1.49 -2.51
CA ALA A 134 -8.83 -2.28 -1.29
C ALA A 134 -8.89 -3.79 -1.61
N GLN A 135 -9.64 -4.19 -2.64
CA GLN A 135 -9.66 -5.56 -3.14
C GLN A 135 -8.27 -6.04 -3.57
N PHE A 136 -7.47 -5.17 -4.18
CA PHE A 136 -6.09 -5.46 -4.51
C PHE A 136 -5.27 -5.78 -3.24
N GLN A 137 -5.40 -5.01 -2.16
CA GLN A 137 -4.76 -5.32 -0.87
C GLN A 137 -5.21 -6.67 -0.30
N GLY A 138 -6.52 -6.95 -0.32
CA GLY A 138 -7.06 -8.25 0.12
C GLY A 138 -6.59 -9.42 -0.75
N SER A 139 -6.40 -9.20 -2.05
CA SER A 139 -5.82 -10.19 -2.97
C SER A 139 -4.38 -10.55 -2.60
N ILE A 140 -3.60 -9.60 -2.05
CA ILE A 140 -2.25 -9.87 -1.53
C ILE A 140 -2.35 -10.81 -0.32
N LEU A 141 -3.26 -10.54 0.62
CA LEU A 141 -3.47 -11.39 1.79
C LEU A 141 -3.83 -12.83 1.41
N ILE A 142 -4.75 -13.00 0.45
CA ILE A 142 -5.15 -14.33 -0.04
C ILE A 142 -3.97 -15.04 -0.73
N GLN A 143 -3.30 -14.37 -1.67
CA GLN A 143 -2.27 -15.01 -2.50
C GLN A 143 -0.95 -15.28 -1.77
N LEU A 144 -0.58 -14.47 -0.76
CA LEU A 144 0.75 -14.52 -0.13
C LEU A 144 0.71 -14.87 1.36
N PHE A 145 -0.41 -14.64 2.04
CA PHE A 145 -0.56 -14.83 3.48
C PHE A 145 -1.61 -15.89 3.87
N ASN A 146 -2.07 -16.67 2.89
CA ASN A 146 -3.02 -17.76 3.07
C ASN A 146 -4.30 -17.32 3.81
N PHE A 147 -4.86 -16.18 3.39
CA PHE A 147 -6.20 -15.79 3.81
C PHE A 147 -7.24 -16.53 2.97
N GLU A 148 -8.32 -16.95 3.61
CA GLU A 148 -9.52 -17.42 2.93
C GLU A 148 -10.31 -16.22 2.38
N ILE A 149 -11.17 -16.46 1.39
CA ILE A 149 -11.90 -15.38 0.71
C ILE A 149 -12.95 -14.75 1.64
N ASP A 150 -13.58 -15.57 2.49
CA ASP A 150 -14.57 -15.18 3.48
C ASP A 150 -13.98 -14.40 4.67
N GLU A 151 -12.67 -14.53 4.95
CA GLU A 151 -11.96 -13.66 5.89
C GLU A 151 -11.91 -12.19 5.41
N ILE A 152 -12.16 -11.93 4.12
CA ILE A 152 -12.04 -10.60 3.52
C ILE A 152 -13.27 -10.23 2.67
N PRO A 153 -14.44 -9.93 3.29
CA PRO A 153 -15.71 -9.75 2.59
C PRO A 153 -15.73 -8.66 1.49
N PHE A 154 -14.83 -7.67 1.52
CA PHE A 154 -14.70 -6.65 0.49
C PHE A 154 -13.94 -7.14 -0.78
N VAL A 155 -13.45 -8.38 -0.80
CA VAL A 155 -12.80 -9.02 -1.96
C VAL A 155 -13.84 -9.84 -2.73
N ARG A 156 -14.27 -9.33 -3.88
CA ARG A 156 -15.21 -10.03 -4.78
C ARG A 156 -14.49 -10.83 -5.86
N ARG A 157 -13.27 -10.40 -6.20
CA ARG A 157 -12.42 -11.02 -7.21
C ARG A 157 -10.96 -10.90 -6.83
N ILE A 158 -10.24 -12.00 -6.97
CA ILE A 158 -8.79 -12.02 -6.80
C ILE A 158 -8.11 -11.26 -7.95
N GLU A 159 -7.36 -10.20 -7.63
CA GLU A 159 -6.60 -9.40 -8.58
C GLU A 159 -5.31 -10.13 -8.99
N LYS A 160 -5.23 -10.54 -10.26
CA LYS A 160 -4.14 -11.41 -10.78
C LYS A 160 -2.73 -10.82 -10.66
N LYS A 161 -2.60 -9.49 -10.58
CA LYS A 161 -1.29 -8.83 -10.51
C LYS A 161 -0.83 -8.56 -9.07
N ALA A 162 -1.64 -8.87 -8.05
CA ALA A 162 -1.31 -8.62 -6.65
C ALA A 162 0.03 -9.25 -6.26
N GLU A 163 0.18 -10.58 -6.41
CA GLU A 163 1.45 -11.28 -6.18
C GLU A 163 2.61 -10.61 -6.91
N LYS A 164 2.49 -10.42 -8.23
CA LYS A 164 3.58 -9.87 -9.05
C LYS A 164 4.06 -8.50 -8.56
N LEU A 165 3.14 -7.59 -8.27
CA LEU A 165 3.48 -6.23 -7.84
C LEU A 165 4.08 -6.24 -6.43
N THR A 166 3.54 -7.05 -5.52
CA THR A 166 4.11 -7.20 -4.17
C THR A 166 5.53 -7.76 -4.22
N LEU A 167 5.78 -8.77 -5.06
CA LEU A 167 7.11 -9.35 -5.26
C LEU A 167 8.12 -8.35 -5.85
N GLN A 168 7.66 -7.38 -6.65
CA GLN A 168 8.51 -6.30 -7.16
C GLN A 168 8.87 -5.30 -6.06
N SER A 169 7.94 -4.99 -5.14
CA SER A 169 8.18 -4.09 -4.02
C SER A 169 9.27 -4.59 -3.06
N LEU A 170 9.47 -5.92 -2.94
CA LEU A 170 10.54 -6.52 -2.12
C LEU A 170 11.96 -6.10 -2.54
N ASN A 171 12.14 -5.67 -3.79
CA ASN A 171 13.45 -5.28 -4.32
C ASN A 171 13.69 -3.77 -4.26
N MET A 172 12.75 -2.98 -3.74
CA MET A 172 12.94 -1.54 -3.60
C MET A 172 13.71 -1.23 -2.32
N ASN A 173 14.76 -0.43 -2.43
CA ASN A 173 15.51 0.06 -1.29
C ASN A 173 14.94 1.41 -0.81
N LEU A 174 15.22 1.79 0.45
CA LEU A 174 14.73 3.04 1.04
C LEU A 174 15.23 4.29 0.28
N GLN A 175 16.52 4.31 -0.09
CA GLN A 175 17.14 5.41 -0.86
C GLN A 175 16.40 5.66 -2.17
N ASP A 176 16.07 4.56 -2.85
CA ASP A 176 15.36 4.50 -4.11
C ASP A 176 13.91 5.05 -4.01
N LEU A 177 13.34 5.08 -2.80
CA LEU A 177 11.98 5.54 -2.51
C LEU A 177 11.93 6.97 -1.97
N GLN A 178 13.05 7.47 -1.42
CA GLN A 178 13.23 8.82 -0.93
C GLN A 178 13.75 9.79 -2.00
N GLU A 179 14.10 9.30 -3.20
CA GLU A 179 14.43 10.18 -4.32
C GLU A 179 13.17 10.88 -4.82
N ASP A 180 13.03 12.15 -4.42
CA ASP A 180 11.93 12.99 -4.86
C ASP A 180 12.13 13.54 -6.28
N TRP A 181 11.00 13.81 -6.90
CA TRP A 181 11.00 14.49 -8.18
C TRP A 181 11.33 15.96 -7.94
N HIS A 182 12.49 16.40 -8.45
CA HIS A 182 12.92 17.79 -8.36
C HIS A 182 13.12 18.39 -9.75
N PHE A 183 12.81 19.68 -9.84
CA PHE A 183 13.20 20.53 -10.95
C PHE A 183 14.28 21.51 -10.49
N LYS A 184 15.20 21.87 -11.39
CA LYS A 184 16.25 22.85 -11.14
C LYS A 184 16.30 23.85 -12.28
N GLN A 185 16.33 25.14 -11.98
CA GLN A 185 16.57 26.15 -12.99
C GLN A 185 18.07 26.26 -13.29
N SER A 186 18.44 26.17 -14.57
CA SER A 186 19.81 26.45 -15.01
C SER A 186 20.11 27.94 -14.94
N SER A 187 21.39 28.31 -14.88
CA SER A 187 21.84 29.71 -14.95
C SER A 187 21.41 30.44 -16.23
N THR A 188 20.94 29.70 -17.24
CA THR A 188 20.40 30.20 -18.51
C THR A 188 18.86 30.29 -18.55
N GLY A 189 18.19 30.00 -17.44
CA GLY A 189 16.72 30.09 -17.30
C GLY A 189 15.95 28.84 -17.76
N PHE A 190 16.62 27.77 -18.20
CA PHE A 190 15.96 26.51 -18.57
C PHE A 190 15.73 25.63 -17.36
N VAL A 191 14.57 24.98 -17.29
CA VAL A 191 14.26 24.02 -16.22
C VAL A 191 14.79 22.63 -16.59
N GLN A 192 15.65 22.08 -15.74
CA GLN A 192 16.14 20.70 -15.80
C GLN A 192 15.42 19.83 -14.76
N ASN A 193 15.28 18.53 -15.03
CA ASN A 193 14.62 17.56 -14.16
C ASN A 193 15.42 16.26 -14.12
N ASN A 194 15.38 15.55 -12.99
CA ASN A 194 15.76 14.14 -12.92
C ASN A 194 14.73 13.25 -13.64
N ASN A 195 14.88 13.15 -14.97
CA ASN A 195 14.02 12.33 -15.85
C ASN A 195 13.94 10.86 -15.42
N LYS A 196 14.94 10.30 -14.72
CA LYS A 196 14.93 8.92 -14.24
C LYS A 196 13.90 8.73 -13.11
N VAL A 197 13.88 9.65 -12.14
CA VAL A 197 12.93 9.65 -11.02
C VAL A 197 11.51 9.93 -11.52
N LEU A 198 11.35 10.89 -12.44
CA LEU A 198 10.05 11.15 -13.08
C LEU A 198 9.50 9.89 -13.78
N ARG A 199 10.30 9.25 -14.64
CA ARG A 199 9.88 8.03 -15.34
C ARG A 199 9.54 6.90 -14.37
N ARG A 200 10.32 6.74 -13.30
CA ARG A 200 10.07 5.75 -12.25
C ARG A 200 8.73 6.00 -11.55
N ASN A 201 8.49 7.23 -11.08
CA ASN A 201 7.26 7.60 -10.37
C ASN A 201 6.04 7.49 -11.28
N LEU A 202 6.14 7.94 -12.54
CA LEU A 202 5.09 7.75 -13.55
C LEU A 202 4.80 6.26 -13.78
N ASN A 203 5.83 5.46 -14.04
CA ASN A 203 5.66 4.03 -14.27
C ASN A 203 5.02 3.36 -13.05
N HIS A 204 5.45 3.71 -11.83
CA HIS A 204 4.87 3.21 -10.60
C HIS A 204 3.37 3.52 -10.51
N SER A 205 2.99 4.80 -10.65
CA SER A 205 1.59 5.24 -10.63
C SER A 205 0.74 4.50 -11.67
N LEU A 206 1.26 4.30 -12.89
CA LEU A 206 0.56 3.59 -13.96
C LEU A 206 0.25 2.13 -13.65
N HIS A 207 1.02 1.46 -12.79
CA HIS A 207 0.70 0.10 -12.37
C HIS A 207 -0.60 0.03 -11.55
N TYR A 208 -0.95 1.11 -10.86
CA TYR A 208 -2.13 1.18 -9.97
C TYR A 208 -3.31 1.95 -10.53
N PHE A 209 -3.16 2.60 -11.69
CA PHE A 209 -4.23 3.33 -12.37
C PHE A 209 -5.52 2.53 -12.53
N ASN A 210 -5.41 1.24 -12.85
CA ASN A 210 -6.59 0.37 -13.04
C ASN A 210 -7.33 0.03 -11.73
N TYR A 211 -6.71 0.29 -10.57
CA TYR A 211 -7.29 -0.02 -9.25
C TYR A 211 -7.82 1.23 -8.53
N ALA A 212 -7.19 2.40 -8.71
CA ALA A 212 -7.63 3.65 -8.09
C ALA A 212 -7.31 4.87 -8.99
N PRO A 213 -8.00 5.03 -10.13
CA PRO A 213 -7.63 6.01 -11.15
C PRO A 213 -7.64 7.45 -10.63
N ILE A 214 -8.65 7.83 -9.82
CA ILE A 214 -8.76 9.18 -9.27
C ILE A 214 -7.59 9.49 -8.34
N GLU A 215 -7.25 8.57 -7.45
CA GLU A 215 -6.12 8.72 -6.53
C GLU A 215 -4.79 8.73 -7.26
N THR A 216 -4.58 7.82 -8.21
CA THR A 216 -3.35 7.75 -9.01
C THR A 216 -3.11 9.07 -9.77
N ILE A 217 -4.12 9.61 -10.44
CA ILE A 217 -4.01 10.88 -11.17
C ILE A 217 -3.76 12.03 -10.19
N SER A 218 -4.55 12.13 -9.11
CA SER A 218 -4.44 13.23 -8.14
C SER A 218 -3.08 13.24 -7.46
N HIS A 219 -2.58 12.06 -7.09
CA HIS A 219 -1.26 11.90 -6.49
C HIS A 219 -0.14 12.34 -7.43
N PHE A 220 -0.23 11.98 -8.71
CA PHE A 220 0.75 12.42 -9.71
C PHE A 220 0.79 13.95 -9.83
N PHE A 221 -0.38 14.61 -9.91
CA PHE A 221 -0.44 16.07 -9.97
C PHE A 221 0.00 16.75 -8.68
N LEU A 222 -0.28 16.16 -7.52
CA LEU A 222 0.22 16.66 -6.23
C LEU A 222 1.75 16.68 -6.20
N LYS A 223 2.39 15.56 -6.55
CA LYS A 223 3.86 15.47 -6.63
C LYS A 223 4.43 16.41 -7.69
N PHE A 224 3.75 16.57 -8.82
CA PHE A 224 4.16 17.53 -9.85
C PHE A 224 4.15 18.97 -9.35
N ALA A 225 3.06 19.38 -8.71
CA ALA A 225 2.91 20.74 -8.18
C ALA A 225 3.95 21.03 -7.09
N HIS A 226 4.18 20.09 -6.17
CA HIS A 226 5.21 20.20 -5.13
C HIS A 226 6.62 20.34 -5.74
N SER A 227 6.91 19.55 -6.78
CA SER A 227 8.19 19.64 -7.50
C SER A 227 8.40 20.99 -8.18
N LEU A 228 7.33 21.61 -8.68
CA LEU A 228 7.40 22.94 -9.31
C LEU A 228 7.60 24.05 -8.28
N SER A 229 6.93 23.99 -7.13
CA SER A 229 7.07 25.02 -6.07
C SER A 229 8.49 25.11 -5.52
N GLU A 230 9.23 24.00 -5.49
CA GLU A 230 10.66 23.98 -5.10
C GLU A 230 11.58 24.75 -6.07
N ILE A 231 11.12 25.13 -7.27
CA ILE A 231 11.87 26.00 -8.18
C ILE A 231 11.61 27.48 -7.85
N GLU A 232 10.43 27.80 -7.32
CA GLU A 232 10.00 29.16 -7.04
C GLU A 232 10.54 29.70 -5.70
N GLU A 233 10.92 28.80 -4.79
CA GLU A 233 11.67 29.11 -3.54
C GLU A 233 13.19 29.21 -3.77
#